data_AF-A0AA37MTA4-F1
#
_entry.id   AF-A0AA37MTA4-F1
#
_cell.length_a   1.000
_cell.length_b   1.000
_cell.length_c   1.000
_cell.angle_alpha   90.00
_cell.angle_beta   90.00
_cell.angle_gamma   90.00
#
_symmetry.space_group_name_H-M   'P 1'
#
loop_
_entity.id
_entity.type
_entity.pdbx_description
1 polymer ?
#
loop_
_entity_poly.entity_id
_entity_poly.type
_entity_poly.pdbx_seq_one_letter_code
_entity_poly.pdbx_strand_id
1 'polypeptide(L)'
;MADTVTTGERRTCWLAMSDLFVDNEVDYRHVAEQLIRNCPNMPVPLLKQVFFSEVAPELASNGMTPAPSVWMEFDSDQVVNGISSMLARRQRSVLYMAGNNLWQLVCRWLCNDIWKKLERELLAVRQRPDDLTRE
;
A
#
# COMPACT_ATOMS: atom_id res chain seq x y z
N MET A 1 4.30 -18.61 -15.91
CA MET A 1 2.85 -18.38 -16.08
C MET A 1 2.63 -16.95 -15.63
N ALA A 2 2.16 -16.07 -16.51
CA ALA A 2 2.03 -14.66 -16.17
C ALA A 2 0.89 -14.50 -15.16
N ASP A 3 1.24 -14.28 -13.89
CA ASP A 3 0.31 -13.94 -12.82
C ASP A 3 -0.36 -12.60 -13.18
N THR A 4 -1.46 -12.66 -13.90
CA THR A 4 -2.26 -11.47 -14.24
C THR A 4 -3.03 -11.05 -13.02
N VAL A 5 -2.34 -10.43 -12.07
CA VAL A 5 -2.94 -9.63 -11.01
C VAL A 5 -3.89 -8.64 -11.68
N THR A 6 -5.18 -8.78 -11.42
CA THR A 6 -6.19 -7.95 -12.08
C THR A 6 -6.11 -6.51 -11.55
N THR A 7 -6.56 -5.54 -12.34
CA THR A 7 -6.64 -4.15 -11.87
C THR A 7 -7.55 -4.00 -10.64
N GLY A 8 -8.60 -4.83 -10.55
CA GLY A 8 -9.48 -4.88 -9.38
C GLY A 8 -8.75 -5.36 -8.13
N GLU A 9 -8.07 -6.51 -8.23
CA GLU A 9 -7.26 -7.06 -7.13
C GLU A 9 -6.18 -6.05 -6.69
N ARG A 10 -5.50 -5.40 -7.64
CA ARG A 10 -4.49 -4.39 -7.32
C ARG A 10 -5.04 -3.23 -6.51
N ARG A 11 -6.25 -2.75 -6.83
CA ARG A 11 -6.93 -1.70 -6.07
C ARG A 11 -7.32 -2.17 -4.68
N THR A 12 -7.83 -3.38 -4.54
CA THR A 12 -8.13 -3.96 -3.22
C THR A 12 -6.88 -4.02 -2.34
N CYS A 13 -5.73 -4.37 -2.91
CA CYS A 13 -4.46 -4.35 -2.17
C CYS A 13 -4.00 -2.93 -1.81
N TRP A 14 -4.24 -1.94 -2.67
CA TRP A 14 -3.95 -0.54 -2.33
C TRP A 14 -4.77 -0.08 -1.12
N LEU A 15 -6.06 -0.44 -1.07
CA LEU A 15 -6.93 -0.11 0.05
C LEU A 15 -6.44 -0.76 1.34
N ALA A 16 -6.17 -2.07 1.33
CA ALA A 16 -5.63 -2.76 2.51
C ALA A 16 -4.29 -2.18 2.97
N MET A 17 -3.40 -1.78 2.05
CA MET A 17 -2.15 -1.11 2.42
C MET A 17 -2.33 0.33 2.91
N SER A 18 -3.45 0.98 2.57
CA SER A 18 -3.71 2.37 2.99
C SER A 18 -4.01 2.49 4.47
N ASP A 19 -4.56 1.43 5.09
CA ASP A 19 -4.80 1.35 6.54
C ASP A 19 -3.53 1.55 7.37
N LEU A 20 -2.35 1.26 6.79
CA LEU A 20 -1.05 1.49 7.44
C LEU A 20 -0.68 2.98 7.62
N PHE A 21 -1.40 3.87 6.93
CA PHE A 21 -1.15 5.31 6.91
C PHE A 21 -2.22 6.11 7.65
N VAL A 22 -3.26 5.45 8.18
CA VAL A 22 -4.27 6.07 9.05
C VAL A 22 -3.58 6.54 10.34
N ASP A 23 -3.90 7.74 10.81
CA ASP A 23 -3.35 8.33 12.04
C ASP A 23 -3.96 7.71 13.31
N ASN A 24 -3.90 6.38 13.40
CA ASN A 24 -4.36 5.55 14.52
C ASN A 24 -3.30 4.48 14.82
N GLU A 25 -3.48 3.73 15.92
CA GLU A 25 -2.67 2.55 16.18
C GLU A 25 -2.87 1.51 15.06
N VAL A 26 -1.78 1.19 14.36
CA VAL A 26 -1.82 0.30 13.20
C VAL A 26 -1.85 -1.16 13.67
N ASP A 27 -2.94 -1.86 13.37
CA ASP A 27 -3.02 -3.32 13.50
C ASP A 27 -2.36 -4.01 12.29
N TYR A 28 -1.05 -4.22 12.39
CA TYR A 28 -0.27 -4.88 11.34
C TYR A 28 -0.73 -6.31 11.04
N ARG A 29 -1.30 -7.01 12.04
CA ARG A 29 -1.76 -8.39 11.85
C ARG A 29 -3.04 -8.40 11.03
N HIS A 30 -4.00 -7.55 11.38
CA HIS A 30 -5.24 -7.40 10.62
C HIS A 30 -4.96 -7.02 9.15
N VAL A 31 -4.06 -6.06 8.91
CA VAL A 31 -3.67 -5.68 7.55
C VAL A 31 -2.99 -6.84 6.81
N ALA A 32 -2.13 -7.62 7.47
CA ALA A 32 -1.49 -8.79 6.88
C ALA A 32 -2.51 -9.88 6.49
N GLU A 33 -3.50 -10.14 7.36
CA GLU A 33 -4.60 -11.07 7.10
C GLU A 33 -5.45 -10.60 5.91
N GLN A 34 -5.84 -9.32 5.88
CA GLN A 34 -6.55 -8.74 4.74
C GLN A 34 -5.75 -8.89 3.43
N LEU A 35 -4.45 -8.60 3.43
CA LEU A 35 -3.62 -8.73 2.23
C LEU A 35 -3.54 -10.19 1.76
N ILE A 36 -3.41 -11.16 2.66
CA ILE A 36 -3.38 -12.58 2.28
C ILE A 36 -4.73 -13.06 1.73
N ARG A 37 -5.84 -12.63 2.34
CA ARG A 37 -7.20 -12.99 1.91
C ARG A 37 -7.57 -12.35 0.56
N ASN A 38 -7.31 -11.05 0.45
CA ASN A 38 -7.84 -10.22 -0.63
C ASN A 38 -6.88 -10.05 -1.81
N CYS A 39 -5.59 -10.40 -1.63
CA CYS A 39 -4.56 -10.32 -2.67
C CYS A 39 -3.87 -11.68 -2.91
N PRO A 40 -4.62 -12.75 -3.21
CA PRO A 40 -4.07 -14.11 -3.28
C PRO A 40 -3.00 -14.26 -4.37
N ASN A 41 -3.03 -13.45 -5.43
CA ASN A 41 -2.07 -13.52 -6.53
C ASN A 41 -0.86 -12.59 -6.34
N MET A 42 -0.76 -11.89 -5.19
CA MET A 42 0.37 -11.04 -4.87
C MET A 42 1.28 -11.65 -3.80
N PRO A 43 2.43 -12.25 -4.16
CA PRO A 43 3.39 -12.71 -3.18
C PRO A 43 4.03 -11.52 -2.44
N VAL A 44 4.54 -11.76 -1.23
CA VAL A 44 5.17 -10.72 -0.38
C VAL A 44 6.18 -9.82 -1.11
N PRO A 45 7.07 -10.33 -2.00
CA PRO A 45 7.97 -9.47 -2.77
C PRO A 45 7.24 -8.51 -3.72
N LEU A 46 6.11 -8.94 -4.31
CA LEU A 46 5.28 -8.09 -5.16
C LEU A 46 4.51 -7.06 -4.32
N LEU A 47 3.97 -7.46 -3.17
CA LEU A 47 3.34 -6.54 -2.21
C LEU A 47 4.33 -5.45 -1.77
N LYS A 48 5.59 -5.81 -1.50
CA LYS A 48 6.66 -4.87 -1.17
C LYS A 48 6.91 -3.86 -2.28
N GLN A 49 6.97 -4.34 -3.51
CA GLN A 49 7.15 -3.49 -4.68
C GLN A 49 5.98 -2.52 -4.85
N VAL A 50 4.74 -3.01 -4.76
CA VAL A 50 3.52 -2.20 -4.85
C VAL A 50 3.47 -1.17 -3.73
N PHE A 51 3.77 -1.56 -2.50
CA PHE A 51 3.81 -0.66 -1.34
C PHE A 51 4.74 0.53 -1.58
N PHE A 52 6.01 0.29 -1.91
CA PHE A 52 6.99 1.36 -2.06
C PHE A 52 6.86 2.14 -3.37
N SER A 53 6.32 1.53 -4.42
CA SER A 53 6.25 2.16 -5.74
C SER A 53 4.91 2.82 -6.04
N GLU A 54 3.81 2.43 -5.39
CA GLU A 54 2.46 2.90 -5.70
C GLU A 54 1.77 3.53 -4.49
N VAL A 55 1.73 2.83 -3.36
CA VAL A 55 0.95 3.25 -2.19
C VAL A 55 1.67 4.33 -1.38
N ALA A 56 2.90 4.05 -0.94
CA ALA A 56 3.68 4.97 -0.11
C ALA A 56 3.95 6.33 -0.77
N PRO A 57 4.25 6.43 -2.08
CA PRO A 57 4.44 7.73 -2.73
C PRO A 57 3.21 8.65 -2.64
N GLU A 58 2.01 8.10 -2.76
CA GLU A 58 0.77 8.88 -2.68
C GLU A 58 0.43 9.21 -1.22
N LEU A 59 0.38 8.20 -0.35
CA LEU A 59 -0.12 8.35 1.01
C LEU A 59 0.89 9.01 1.96
N ALA A 60 2.19 8.76 1.80
CA ALA A 60 3.20 9.46 2.59
C ALA A 60 3.27 10.95 2.20
N SER A 61 2.93 11.30 0.96
CA SER A 61 2.80 12.70 0.55
C SER A 61 1.65 13.38 1.27
N ASN A 62 0.51 12.70 1.43
CA ASN A 62 -0.65 13.24 2.17
C ASN A 62 -0.28 13.55 3.63
N GLY A 63 0.48 12.70 4.31
CA GLY A 63 0.94 12.95 5.68
C GLY A 63 1.85 14.18 5.85
N MET A 64 2.47 14.67 4.77
CA MET A 64 3.27 15.90 4.78
C MET A 64 2.47 17.15 4.43
N THR A 65 1.21 16.99 4.02
CA THR A 65 0.32 18.14 3.75
C THR A 65 -0.27 18.68 5.05
N PRO A 66 -0.52 19.99 5.16
CA PRO A 66 -1.16 20.55 6.34
C PRO A 66 -2.50 19.86 6.62
N ALA A 67 -2.68 19.43 7.86
CA ALA A 67 -3.92 18.80 8.31
C ALA A 67 -5.13 19.69 7.97
N PRO A 68 -6.17 19.16 7.29
CA PRO A 68 -7.41 19.88 7.10
C PRO A 68 -8.10 20.10 8.45
N SER A 69 -9.00 21.08 8.51
CA SER A 69 -9.77 21.40 9.72
C SER A 69 -10.71 20.26 10.17
N VAL A 70 -11.08 19.38 9.23
CA VAL A 70 -11.80 18.13 9.49
C VAL A 70 -11.01 17.00 8.82
N TRP A 71 -10.51 16.07 9.62
CA TRP A 71 -9.93 14.83 9.12
C TRP A 71 -11.06 13.89 8.72
N MET A 72 -11.24 13.69 7.42
CA MET A 72 -12.03 12.57 6.92
C MET A 72 -11.13 11.35 6.84
N GLU A 73 -11.65 10.19 7.26
CA GLU A 73 -11.03 8.88 7.02
C GLU A 73 -10.62 8.75 5.54
N PHE A 74 -9.61 7.93 5.25
CA PHE A 74 -9.22 7.67 3.87
C PHE A 74 -10.40 7.14 3.07
N ASP A 75 -10.96 8.00 2.22
CA ASP A 75 -11.97 7.60 1.27
C ASP A 75 -11.35 6.66 0.25
N SER A 76 -11.97 5.48 0.09
CA SER A 76 -11.45 4.42 -0.79
C SER A 76 -11.30 4.89 -2.24
N ASP A 77 -12.24 5.72 -2.72
CA ASP A 77 -12.16 6.28 -4.06
C ASP A 77 -11.03 7.30 -4.16
N GLN A 78 -10.79 8.12 -3.14
CA GLN A 78 -9.65 9.04 -3.11
C GLN A 78 -8.30 8.30 -3.18
N VAL A 79 -8.12 7.23 -2.41
CA VAL A 79 -6.89 6.41 -2.45
C VAL A 79 -6.68 5.82 -3.85
N VAL A 80 -7.70 5.19 -4.40
CA VAL A 80 -7.62 4.54 -5.72
C VAL A 80 -7.39 5.56 -6.83
N ASN A 81 -8.09 6.70 -6.80
CA ASN A 81 -7.95 7.75 -7.80
C ASN A 81 -6.60 8.45 -7.70
N GLY A 82 -6.11 8.74 -6.50
CA GLY A 82 -4.79 9.31 -6.25
C GLY A 82 -3.69 8.46 -6.86
N ILE A 83 -3.61 7.19 -6.48
CA ILE A 83 -2.62 6.24 -7.00
C ILE A 83 -2.76 6.07 -8.52
N SER A 84 -3.98 5.92 -9.03
CA SER A 84 -4.22 5.79 -10.48
C SER A 84 -3.76 7.03 -11.26
N SER A 85 -4.01 8.22 -10.72
CA SER A 85 -3.61 9.49 -11.34
C SER A 85 -2.09 9.66 -11.33
N MET A 86 -1.43 9.31 -10.22
CA MET A 86 0.03 9.29 -10.11
C MET A 86 0.65 8.36 -11.15
N LEU A 87 0.13 7.12 -11.27
CA LEU A 87 0.59 6.14 -12.25
C LEU A 87 0.38 6.63 -13.68
N ALA A 88 -0.78 7.21 -14.00
CA ALA A 88 -1.03 7.80 -15.31
C ALA A 88 -0.09 8.97 -15.63
N ARG A 89 0.25 9.81 -14.63
CA ARG A 89 1.16 10.94 -14.80
C ARG A 89 2.61 10.48 -15.01
N ARG A 90 3.05 9.40 -14.35
CA ARG A 90 4.37 8.77 -14.60
C ARG A 90 4.53 8.35 -16.06
N GLN A 91 3.48 7.79 -16.67
CA GLN A 91 3.53 7.35 -18.07
C GLN A 91 3.60 8.52 -19.07
N ARG A 92 3.07 9.69 -18.69
CA ARG A 92 2.96 10.85 -19.58
C ARG A 92 4.15 11.82 -19.50
N SER A 93 4.94 11.79 -18.42
CA SER A 93 6.01 12.77 -18.19
C SER A 93 7.26 12.16 -17.59
N VAL A 94 8.37 12.24 -18.33
CA VAL A 94 9.69 11.75 -17.90
C VAL A 94 10.25 12.55 -16.72
N LEU A 95 10.04 13.87 -16.69
CA LEU A 95 10.45 14.72 -15.56
C LEU A 95 9.70 14.34 -14.28
N TYR A 96 8.39 14.17 -14.38
CA TYR A 96 7.59 13.70 -13.26
C TYR A 96 8.02 12.31 -12.82
N MET A 97 8.25 11.39 -13.76
CA MET A 97 8.76 10.05 -13.47
C MET A 97 10.08 10.08 -12.70
N ALA A 98 11.03 10.93 -13.09
CA ALA A 98 12.32 11.07 -12.41
C ALA A 98 12.17 11.61 -10.98
N GLY A 99 11.42 12.70 -10.79
CA GLY A 99 11.16 13.26 -9.46
C GLY A 99 10.42 12.28 -8.55
N ASN A 100 9.45 11.56 -9.11
CA ASN A 100 8.73 10.53 -8.41
C ASN A 100 9.60 9.29 -8.08
N ASN A 101 10.60 8.94 -8.90
CA ASN A 101 11.56 7.89 -8.56
C ASN A 101 12.44 8.28 -7.37
N LEU A 102 12.84 9.56 -7.30
CA LEU A 102 13.51 10.09 -6.11
C LEU A 102 12.59 10.02 -4.89
N TRP A 103 11.31 10.38 -5.06
CA TRP A 103 10.32 10.29 -3.99
C TRP A 103 10.13 8.85 -3.49
N GLN A 104 10.08 7.85 -4.38
CA GLN A 104 10.05 6.44 -4.00
C GLN A 104 11.27 6.04 -3.14
N LEU A 105 12.46 6.58 -3.41
CA LEU A 105 13.64 6.32 -2.57
C LEU A 105 13.48 6.92 -1.18
N VAL A 106 12.91 8.13 -1.09
CA VAL A 106 12.58 8.76 0.20
C VAL A 106 11.52 7.96 0.95
N CYS A 107 10.44 7.54 0.28
CA CYS A 107 9.41 6.66 0.86
C CYS A 107 9.98 5.31 1.33
N ARG A 108 10.95 4.74 0.59
CA ARG A 108 11.66 3.53 1.02
C ARG A 108 12.40 3.73 2.33
N TRP A 109 12.94 4.91 2.57
CA TRP A 109 13.59 5.24 3.83
C TRP A 109 12.57 5.51 4.94
N LEU A 110 11.58 6.39 4.70
CA LEU A 110 10.56 6.78 5.67
C LEU A 110 9.66 5.62 6.11
N CYS A 111 9.17 4.83 5.15
CA CYS A 111 8.20 3.77 5.38
C CYS A 111 8.85 2.40 5.59
N ASN A 112 10.18 2.33 5.74
CA ASN A 112 10.90 1.06 5.91
C ASN A 112 10.43 0.32 7.16
N ASP A 113 10.26 1.04 8.27
CA ASP A 113 9.89 0.42 9.54
C ASP A 113 8.41 -0.02 9.55
N ILE A 114 7.54 0.72 8.85
CA ILE A 114 6.16 0.30 8.58
C ILE A 114 6.17 -1.03 7.82
N TRP A 115 6.95 -1.10 6.73
CA TRP A 115 7.05 -2.32 5.94
C TRP A 115 7.63 -3.50 6.74
N LYS A 116 8.69 -3.31 7.52
CA LYS A 116 9.29 -4.39 8.33
C LYS A 116 8.30 -4.96 9.36
N LYS A 117 7.47 -4.11 9.97
CA LYS A 117 6.43 -4.57 10.89
C LYS A 117 5.40 -5.42 10.15
N LEU A 118 4.91 -4.94 9.01
CA LEU A 118 3.98 -5.68 8.16
C LEU A 118 4.57 -6.99 7.62
N GLU A 119 5.82 -6.98 7.15
CA GLU A 119 6.51 -8.14 6.58
C GLU A 119 6.64 -9.28 7.59
N ARG A 120 6.85 -8.95 8.87
CA ARG A 120 6.85 -9.94 9.96
C ARG A 120 5.47 -10.61 10.12
N GLU A 121 4.41 -9.82 10.14
CA GLU A 121 3.03 -10.35 10.26
C GLU A 121 2.62 -11.15 9.02
N LEU A 122 2.94 -10.67 7.81
CA LEU A 122 2.69 -11.39 6.56
C LEU A 122 3.34 -12.78 6.55
N LEU A 123 4.59 -12.88 7.05
CA LEU A 123 5.27 -14.17 7.16
C LEU A 123 4.66 -15.04 8.26
N ALA A 124 4.25 -14.46 9.38
CA ALA A 124 3.63 -15.19 10.49
C ALA A 124 2.26 -15.77 10.11
N VAL A 125 1.38 -14.96 9.52
CA VAL A 125 0.04 -15.39 9.06
C VAL A 125 0.16 -16.46 7.97
N ARG A 126 1.12 -16.31 7.04
CA ARG A 126 1.35 -17.32 5.99
C ARG A 126 1.82 -18.67 6.53
N GLN A 127 2.50 -18.69 7.68
CA GLN A 127 2.92 -19.93 8.35
C GLN A 127 1.80 -20.57 9.19
N ARG A 128 0.72 -19.84 9.49
CA ARG A 128 -0.44 -20.31 10.25
C ARG A 128 -1.75 -19.96 9.55
N PRO A 129 -2.07 -20.63 8.43
CA PRO A 129 -3.31 -20.35 7.69
C PRO A 129 -4.58 -20.69 8.46
N ASP A 130 -4.51 -21.53 9.51
CA ASP A 130 -5.68 -21.97 10.29
C ASP A 130 -6.42 -20.82 10.99
N ASP A 131 -5.72 -19.73 11.33
CA ASP A 131 -6.31 -18.55 11.98
C ASP A 131 -7.22 -17.74 11.03
N LEU A 132 -7.07 -17.89 9.71
CA LEU A 132 -7.89 -17.17 8.73
C LEU A 132 -9.34 -17.70 8.69
N THR A 133 -9.65 -18.88 9.23
CA THR A 133 -11.00 -19.48 9.10
C THR A 133 -11.94 -19.23 10.28
N ARG A 134 -11.51 -18.50 11.32
CA ARG A 134 -12.33 -18.16 12.49
C ARG A 134 -12.77 -16.69 12.47
N GLU A 135 -13.66 -16.32 11.56
CA GLU A 135 -14.44 -15.08 11.65
C GLU A 135 -15.88 -15.34 11.18
#